data_AF-A0A3B8YLV3-F1
#
_entry.id   AF-A0A3B8YLV3-F1
#
_cell.length_a   1.000
_cell.length_b   1.000
_cell.length_c   1.000
_cell.angle_alpha   90.00
_cell.angle_beta   90.00
_cell.angle_gamma   90.00
#
_symmetry.space_group_name_H-M   'P 1'
#
loop_
_entity.id
_entity.type
_entity.pdbx_description
1 polymer ?
#
loop_
_entity_poly.entity_id
_entity_poly.type
_entity_poly.pdbx_seq_one_letter_code
_entity_poly.pdbx_strand_id
1 'polypeptide(L)'
;VVVGDRVKMDINPDGTAYITEIEDRKNYIVRKASNLSKHSHILAANIDLALLCVTVRFPETTTVFVDRFLVTAEAYSVPVVLVFNKTDIYDSDDREYVDGLVHLYSTVGYTCIKTSVLTGEGMSEVRKHVCGKITLLAGHSGVGKSSIVNMLQKDATQ
;
A
#
# COMPACT_ATOMS: atom_id res chain seq x y z
N VAL A 1 11.26 -17.44 1.53
CA VAL A 1 10.11 -16.99 2.32
C VAL A 1 10.08 -15.47 2.29
N VAL A 2 8.92 -14.87 2.02
CA VAL A 2 8.65 -13.44 2.12
C VAL A 2 7.42 -13.21 2.99
N VAL A 3 7.19 -11.97 3.41
CA VAL A 3 5.97 -11.61 4.16
C VAL A 3 4.74 -11.93 3.31
N GLY A 4 3.77 -12.61 3.92
CA GLY A 4 2.53 -13.05 3.26
C GLY A 4 2.59 -14.44 2.64
N ASP A 5 3.75 -15.11 2.59
CA ASP A 5 3.82 -16.52 2.22
C ASP A 5 2.99 -17.37 3.21
N ARG A 6 2.16 -18.26 2.66
CA ARG A 6 1.50 -19.31 3.43
C ARG A 6 2.44 -20.50 3.50
N VAL A 7 2.66 -21.02 4.70
CA VAL A 7 3.69 -22.03 4.95
C VAL A 7 3.15 -23.17 5.79
N LYS A 8 3.63 -24.38 5.51
CA LYS A 8 3.49 -25.51 6.43
C LYS A 8 4.69 -25.51 7.37
N MET A 9 4.42 -25.85 8.62
CA MET A 9 5.44 -25.85 9.67
C MET A 9 5.33 -27.13 10.47
N ASP A 10 6.47 -27.74 10.76
CA ASP A 10 6.58 -28.82 11.75
C ASP A 10 7.02 -28.22 13.08
N ILE A 11 6.27 -28.53 14.14
CA ILE A 11 6.51 -28.01 15.49
C ILE A 11 7.31 -29.06 16.27
N ASN A 12 8.46 -28.64 16.79
CA ASN A 12 9.30 -29.47 17.63
C ASN A 12 8.76 -29.54 19.07
N PRO A 13 9.12 -30.59 19.84
CA PRO A 13 8.73 -30.72 21.23
C PRO A 13 9.20 -29.59 22.15
N ASP A 14 10.26 -28.87 21.78
CA ASP A 14 10.78 -27.71 22.52
C ASP A 14 10.05 -26.38 22.22
N GLY A 15 9.03 -26.43 21.35
CA GLY A 15 8.23 -25.28 20.94
C GLY A 15 8.81 -24.48 19.77
N THR A 16 9.98 -24.86 19.24
CA THR A 16 10.48 -24.29 17.98
C THR A 16 9.75 -24.89 16.77
N ALA A 17 9.83 -24.26 15.60
CA ALA A 17 9.22 -24.78 14.38
C ALA A 17 10.10 -24.52 13.16
N TYR A 18 10.03 -25.42 12.18
CA TYR A 18 10.69 -25.27 10.89
C TYR A 18 9.66 -25.21 9.77
N ILE A 19 9.86 -24.30 8.83
CA ILE A 19 9.05 -24.23 7.60
C ILE A 19 9.44 -25.40 6.72
N THR A 20 8.48 -26.27 6.43
CA THR A 20 8.68 -27.46 5.58
C THR A 20 8.25 -27.23 4.15
N GLU A 21 7.26 -26.35 3.93
CA GLU A 21 6.71 -26.06 2.61
C GLU A 21 6.22 -24.61 2.53
N ILE A 22 6.30 -24.02 1.33
CA ILE A 22 5.69 -22.74 0.99
C ILE A 22 4.62 -23.03 -0.06
N GLU A 23 3.37 -22.64 0.22
CA GLU A 23 2.27 -22.79 -0.73
C GLU A 23 2.44 -21.86 -1.94
N ASP A 24 1.77 -22.19 -3.04
CA ASP A 24 1.74 -21.36 -4.24
C ASP A 24 1.19 -19.96 -3.94
N ARG A 25 1.83 -18.95 -4.51
CA ARG A 25 1.44 -17.56 -4.36
C ARG A 25 0.35 -17.21 -5.36
N LYS A 26 -0.74 -16.61 -4.89
CA LYS A 26 -1.77 -16.04 -5.80
C LYS A 26 -1.28 -14.79 -6.54
N ASN A 27 -0.39 -14.01 -5.90
CA ASN A 27 0.23 -12.80 -6.44
C ASN A 27 1.42 -12.37 -5.58
N TYR A 28 2.19 -11.39 -6.05
CA TYR A 28 3.30 -10.81 -5.30
C TYR A 28 3.74 -9.45 -5.87
N ILE A 29 4.35 -8.59 -5.05
CA ILE A 29 4.95 -7.33 -5.52
C ILE A 29 6.47 -7.47 -5.59
N VAL A 30 7.05 -7.07 -6.73
CA VAL A 30 8.51 -7.02 -6.92
C VAL A 30 9.04 -5.60 -6.86
N ARG A 31 10.26 -5.46 -6.35
CA ARG A 31 11.08 -4.26 -6.48
C ARG A 31 12.31 -4.60 -7.31
N LYS A 32 12.53 -3.85 -8.40
CA LYS A 32 13.83 -3.87 -9.09
C LYS A 32 14.87 -3.20 -8.17
N ALA A 33 15.98 -3.90 -7.93
CA ALA A 33 17.11 -3.31 -7.23
C ALA A 33 17.68 -2.14 -8.06
N SER A 34 18.11 -1.07 -7.39
CA SER A 34 18.68 0.13 -8.02
C SER A 34 20.07 -0.11 -8.61
N ASN A 35 20.76 -1.16 -8.17
CA ASN A 35 22.03 -1.60 -8.74
C ASN A 35 21.76 -2.77 -9.69
N LEU A 36 22.48 -2.80 -10.83
CA LEU A 36 22.37 -3.69 -12.00
C LEU A 36 22.35 -5.23 -11.75
N SER A 37 21.99 -5.73 -10.58
CA SER A 37 21.72 -7.15 -10.39
C SER A 37 20.39 -7.53 -11.05
N LYS A 38 20.40 -8.59 -11.86
CA LYS A 38 19.23 -9.18 -12.52
C LYS A 38 18.20 -9.77 -11.54
N HIS A 39 18.28 -9.44 -10.25
CA HIS A 39 17.48 -10.04 -9.19
C HIS A 39 16.36 -9.07 -8.79
N SER A 40 15.15 -9.37 -9.25
CA SER A 40 13.93 -8.78 -8.69
C SER A 40 13.73 -9.31 -7.26
N HIS A 41 13.58 -8.40 -6.29
CA HIS A 41 13.28 -8.80 -4.92
C HIS A 41 11.77 -8.78 -4.72
N ILE A 42 11.20 -9.92 -4.35
CA ILE A 42 9.79 -9.99 -3.96
C ILE A 42 9.67 -9.36 -2.57
N LEU A 43 8.84 -8.32 -2.46
CA LEU A 43 8.63 -7.59 -1.22
C LEU A 43 7.59 -8.29 -0.33
N ALA A 44 6.48 -8.73 -0.92
CA ALA A 44 5.39 -9.40 -0.24
C ALA A 44 4.58 -10.24 -1.24
N ALA A 45 3.87 -11.25 -0.73
CA ALA A 45 3.05 -12.18 -1.50
C ALA A 45 1.63 -12.30 -0.91
N ASN A 46 0.72 -12.89 -1.69
CA ASN A 46 -0.67 -13.16 -1.30
C ASN A 46 -1.43 -11.92 -0.82
N ILE A 47 -1.22 -10.81 -1.51
CA ILE A 47 -1.77 -9.49 -1.21
C ILE A 47 -3.19 -9.40 -1.78
N ASP A 48 -4.15 -8.95 -0.97
CA ASP A 48 -5.52 -8.68 -1.42
C ASP A 48 -5.68 -7.27 -2.00
N LEU A 49 -4.89 -6.32 -1.47
CA LEU A 49 -4.98 -4.91 -1.81
C LEU A 49 -3.64 -4.23 -1.57
N ALA A 50 -3.23 -3.32 -2.46
CA ALA A 50 -2.21 -2.33 -2.17
C ALA A 50 -2.85 -0.96 -1.96
N LEU A 51 -2.55 -0.33 -0.82
CA LEU A 51 -2.81 1.09 -0.60
C LEU A 51 -1.56 1.87 -0.96
N LEU A 52 -1.61 2.66 -2.03
CA LEU A 52 -0.52 3.55 -2.40
C LEU A 52 -0.78 4.94 -1.81
N CYS A 53 -0.03 5.30 -0.78
CA CYS A 53 -0.09 6.63 -0.18
C CYS A 53 0.66 7.63 -1.05
N VAL A 54 -0.05 8.68 -1.45
CA VAL A 54 0.39 9.77 -2.32
C VAL A 54 0.24 11.08 -1.55
N THR A 55 1.22 11.95 -1.67
CA THR A 55 1.18 13.34 -1.18
C THR A 55 1.71 14.25 -2.28
N VAL A 56 1.09 15.40 -2.51
CA VAL A 56 1.58 16.38 -3.50
C VAL A 56 2.65 17.30 -2.92
N ARG A 57 2.75 17.36 -1.58
CA ARG A 57 3.76 18.12 -0.85
C ARG A 57 4.16 17.41 0.45
N PHE A 58 5.40 17.60 0.88
CA PHE A 58 5.96 17.16 2.17
C PHE A 58 5.88 15.65 2.50
N PRO A 59 6.55 14.76 1.73
CA PRO A 59 7.25 15.00 0.48
C PRO A 59 6.31 14.90 -0.73
N GLU A 60 6.77 15.29 -1.91
CA GLU A 60 6.03 15.03 -3.15
C GLU A 60 6.16 13.56 -3.57
N THR A 61 5.06 12.99 -4.04
CA THR A 61 5.01 11.70 -4.75
C THR A 61 4.73 11.97 -6.21
N THR A 62 5.73 11.76 -7.06
CA THR A 62 5.61 12.07 -8.50
C THR A 62 4.66 11.09 -9.21
N THR A 63 3.97 11.56 -10.25
CA THR A 63 3.13 10.71 -11.09
C THR A 63 3.92 9.56 -11.72
N VAL A 64 5.17 9.79 -12.12
CA VAL A 64 6.08 8.73 -12.60
C VAL A 64 6.26 7.60 -11.59
N PHE A 65 6.34 7.93 -10.29
CA PHE A 65 6.39 6.90 -9.25
C PHE A 65 5.06 6.15 -9.12
N VAL A 66 3.94 6.89 -9.11
CA VAL A 66 2.59 6.32 -9.05
C VAL A 66 2.37 5.36 -10.22
N ASP A 67 2.57 5.81 -11.45
CA ASP A 67 2.35 5.03 -12.66
C ASP A 67 3.21 3.77 -12.69
N ARG A 68 4.50 3.89 -12.32
CA ARG A 68 5.40 2.72 -12.25
C ARG A 68 4.95 1.71 -11.19
N PHE A 69 4.42 2.19 -10.07
CA PHE A 69 3.85 1.31 -9.05
C PHE A 69 2.60 0.62 -9.57
N LEU A 70 1.67 1.36 -10.19
CA LEU A 70 0.43 0.83 -10.77
C LEU A 70 0.73 -0.23 -11.82
N VAL A 71 1.64 0.05 -12.77
CA VAL A 71 2.08 -0.92 -13.79
C VAL A 71 2.63 -2.19 -13.16
N THR A 72 3.41 -2.07 -12.07
CA THR A 72 3.94 -3.23 -11.37
C THR A 72 2.81 -4.02 -10.68
N ALA A 73 1.90 -3.34 -9.98
CA ALA A 73 0.80 -3.98 -9.28
C ALA A 73 -0.14 -4.72 -10.25
N GLU A 74 -0.49 -4.10 -11.38
CA GLU A 74 -1.29 -4.72 -12.44
C GLU A 74 -0.62 -5.95 -13.04
N ALA A 75 0.68 -5.86 -13.37
CA ALA A 75 1.44 -6.97 -13.94
C ALA A 75 1.46 -8.23 -13.05
N TYR A 76 1.28 -8.05 -11.74
CA TYR A 76 1.21 -9.14 -10.77
C TYR A 76 -0.18 -9.31 -10.15
N SER A 77 -1.25 -8.75 -10.75
CA SER A 77 -2.64 -8.94 -10.29
C SER A 77 -2.84 -8.54 -8.82
N VAL A 78 -2.30 -7.39 -8.43
CA VAL A 78 -2.50 -6.78 -7.11
C VAL A 78 -3.39 -5.55 -7.26
N PRO A 79 -4.64 -5.57 -6.78
CA PRO A 79 -5.52 -4.40 -6.83
C PRO A 79 -4.92 -3.22 -6.08
N VAL A 80 -5.10 -1.99 -6.57
CA VAL A 80 -4.57 -0.77 -5.95
C VAL A 80 -5.67 0.24 -5.64
N VAL A 81 -5.57 0.86 -4.46
CA VAL A 81 -6.31 2.07 -4.08
C VAL A 81 -5.30 3.18 -3.82
N LEU A 82 -5.50 4.33 -4.47
CA LEU A 82 -4.67 5.53 -4.27
C LEU A 82 -5.20 6.31 -3.08
N VAL A 83 -4.32 6.65 -2.14
CA VAL A 83 -4.66 7.41 -0.93
C VAL A 83 -3.91 8.73 -0.94
N PHE A 84 -4.59 9.81 -1.31
CA PHE A 84 -4.07 11.17 -1.32
C PHE A 84 -4.14 11.75 0.09
N ASN A 85 -3.05 11.60 0.83
CA ASN A 85 -3.01 11.89 2.25
C ASN A 85 -2.56 13.32 2.56
N LYS A 86 -2.77 13.76 3.81
CA LYS A 86 -2.40 15.08 4.35
C LYS A 86 -3.16 16.23 3.69
N THR A 87 -4.43 16.04 3.35
CA THR A 87 -5.27 17.11 2.78
C THR A 87 -5.40 18.34 3.69
N ASP A 88 -5.12 18.19 4.98
CA ASP A 88 -5.16 19.24 5.99
C ASP A 88 -4.11 20.35 5.82
N ILE A 89 -2.98 20.08 5.15
CA ILE A 89 -1.89 21.04 5.00
C ILE A 89 -1.82 21.70 3.61
N TYR A 90 -2.79 21.42 2.74
CA TYR A 90 -2.81 21.91 1.35
C TYR A 90 -3.53 23.24 1.21
N ASP A 91 -2.87 24.16 0.51
CA ASP A 91 -3.43 25.44 0.05
C ASP A 91 -4.42 25.24 -1.11
N SER A 92 -4.97 26.33 -1.68
CA SER A 92 -5.93 26.24 -2.79
C SER A 92 -5.36 25.53 -4.01
N ASP A 93 -4.10 25.82 -4.33
CA ASP A 93 -3.44 25.36 -5.55
C ASP A 93 -3.06 23.88 -5.40
N ASP A 94 -2.56 23.48 -4.24
CA ASP A 94 -2.31 22.08 -3.89
C ASP A 94 -3.60 21.25 -3.95
N ARG A 95 -4.74 21.79 -3.48
CA ARG A 95 -6.03 21.10 -3.52
C ARG A 95 -6.54 20.91 -4.94
N GLU A 96 -6.47 21.96 -5.77
CA GLU A 96 -6.84 21.88 -7.17
C GLU A 96 -5.99 20.84 -7.91
N TYR A 97 -4.68 20.80 -7.62
CA TYR A 97 -3.78 19.80 -8.18
C TYR A 97 -4.13 18.37 -7.73
N VAL A 98 -4.42 18.16 -6.44
CA VAL A 98 -4.91 16.86 -5.93
C VAL A 98 -6.20 16.45 -6.63
N ASP A 99 -7.16 17.36 -6.78
CA ASP A 99 -8.44 17.06 -7.44
C ASP A 99 -8.23 16.69 -8.91
N GLY A 100 -7.30 17.35 -9.61
CA GLY A 100 -6.89 16.98 -10.95
C GLY A 100 -6.29 15.57 -11.03
N LEU A 101 -5.40 15.21 -10.10
CA LEU A 101 -4.82 13.85 -10.03
C LEU A 101 -5.88 12.79 -9.70
N VAL A 102 -6.76 13.07 -8.74
CA VAL A 102 -7.88 12.18 -8.39
C VAL A 102 -8.77 11.96 -9.62
N HIS A 103 -9.14 13.03 -10.33
CA HIS A 103 -9.94 12.93 -11.54
C HIS A 103 -9.26 12.08 -12.62
N LEU A 104 -7.97 12.30 -12.86
CA LEU A 104 -7.17 11.54 -13.83
C LEU A 104 -7.20 10.04 -13.51
N TYR A 105 -6.79 9.64 -12.31
CA TYR A 105 -6.67 8.23 -11.95
C TYR A 105 -8.03 7.54 -11.80
N SER A 106 -9.06 8.25 -11.32
CA SER A 106 -10.43 7.71 -11.29
C SER A 106 -11.02 7.49 -12.67
N THR A 107 -10.72 8.36 -13.64
CA THR A 107 -11.15 8.17 -15.05
C THR A 107 -10.51 6.95 -15.70
N VAL A 108 -9.29 6.59 -15.26
CA VAL A 108 -8.58 5.37 -15.69
C VAL A 108 -9.12 4.11 -14.98
N GLY A 109 -9.92 4.27 -13.93
CA GLY A 109 -10.58 3.18 -13.21
C GLY A 109 -10.02 2.89 -11.82
N TYR A 110 -9.07 3.69 -11.31
CA TYR A 110 -8.53 3.51 -9.96
C TYR A 110 -9.38 4.21 -8.91
N THR A 111 -9.63 3.49 -7.81
CA THR A 111 -10.23 4.12 -6.62
C THR A 111 -9.24 5.07 -5.98
N CYS A 112 -9.67 6.30 -5.75
CA CYS A 112 -8.88 7.37 -5.16
C CYS A 112 -9.58 7.91 -3.92
N ILE A 113 -8.88 7.96 -2.79
CA ILE A 113 -9.41 8.44 -1.52
C ILE A 113 -8.56 9.61 -1.04
N LYS A 114 -9.20 10.75 -0.78
CA LYS A 114 -8.57 11.91 -0.13
C LYS A 114 -8.62 11.70 1.38
N THR A 115 -7.49 11.86 2.07
CA THR A 115 -7.42 11.61 3.52
C THR A 115 -6.61 12.64 4.28
N SER A 116 -6.98 12.83 5.54
CA SER A 116 -6.11 13.42 6.55
C SER A 116 -6.18 12.59 7.82
N VAL A 117 -5.04 12.05 8.23
CA VAL A 117 -4.95 11.33 9.52
C VAL A 117 -5.13 12.29 10.69
N LEU A 118 -4.80 13.57 10.52
CA LEU A 118 -4.92 14.59 11.57
C LEU A 118 -6.39 14.92 11.85
N THR A 119 -7.19 15.11 10.80
CA THR A 119 -8.62 15.46 10.94
C THR A 119 -9.54 14.24 10.98
N GLY A 120 -9.05 13.07 10.55
CA GLY A 120 -9.84 11.85 10.37
C GLY A 120 -10.60 11.76 9.04
N GLU A 121 -10.48 12.77 8.17
CA GLU A 121 -11.12 12.79 6.86
C GLU A 121 -10.71 11.59 6.00
N GLY A 122 -11.68 10.95 5.33
CA GLY A 122 -11.49 9.82 4.41
C GLY A 122 -11.06 8.50 5.07
N MET A 123 -10.74 8.52 6.37
CA MET A 123 -10.21 7.34 7.05
C MET A 123 -11.23 6.21 7.24
N SER A 124 -12.51 6.55 7.36
CA SER A 124 -13.60 5.56 7.40
C SER A 124 -13.73 4.79 6.09
N GLU A 125 -13.45 5.45 4.96
CA GLU A 125 -13.43 4.83 3.64
C GLU A 125 -12.21 3.91 3.48
N VAL A 126 -11.01 4.39 3.87
CA VAL A 126 -9.81 3.55 3.91
C VAL A 126 -10.06 2.27 4.72
N ARG A 127 -10.70 2.38 5.90
CA ARG A 127 -11.07 1.23 6.74
C ARG A 127 -11.93 0.21 5.99
N LYS A 128 -12.96 0.65 5.28
CA LYS A 128 -13.84 -0.23 4.50
C LYS A 128 -13.05 -1.01 3.43
N HIS A 129 -12.07 -0.37 2.80
CA HIS A 129 -11.26 -1.02 1.77
C HIS A 129 -10.33 -2.09 2.33
N VAL A 130 -9.76 -1.90 3.53
CA VAL A 130 -8.76 -2.82 4.12
C VAL A 130 -9.34 -3.89 5.03
N CYS A 131 -10.58 -3.73 5.50
CA CYS A 131 -11.18 -4.66 6.46
C CYS A 131 -11.20 -6.09 5.91
N GLY A 132 -10.64 -7.04 6.69
CA GLY A 132 -10.57 -8.46 6.32
C GLY A 132 -9.58 -8.81 5.20
N LYS A 133 -8.69 -7.88 4.81
CA LYS A 133 -7.76 -8.06 3.68
C LYS A 133 -6.29 -7.97 4.08
N ILE A 134 -5.46 -8.80 3.48
CA ILE A 134 -4.00 -8.67 3.50
C ILE A 134 -3.63 -7.46 2.64
N THR A 135 -3.37 -6.34 3.30
CA THR A 135 -3.13 -5.06 2.62
C THR A 135 -1.66 -4.66 2.66
N LEU A 136 -1.06 -4.42 1.50
CA LEU A 136 0.26 -3.78 1.38
C LEU A 136 0.11 -2.26 1.45
N LEU A 137 0.86 -1.59 2.32
CA LEU A 137 0.91 -0.12 2.36
C LEU A 137 2.21 0.39 1.72
N ALA A 138 2.09 1.15 0.63
CA ALA A 138 3.21 1.62 -0.19
C ALA A 138 3.24 3.16 -0.30
N GLY A 139 4.38 3.72 -0.70
CA GLY A 139 4.60 5.17 -0.84
C GLY A 139 5.92 5.65 -0.23
N HIS A 140 6.33 6.88 -0.53
CA HIS A 140 7.60 7.45 -0.06
C HIS A 140 7.68 7.56 1.47
N SER A 141 8.90 7.66 2.01
CA SER A 141 9.05 7.97 3.44
C SER A 141 8.38 9.30 3.76
N GLY A 142 7.66 9.41 4.88
CA GLY A 142 7.01 10.66 5.28
C GLY A 142 5.62 10.93 4.71
N VAL A 143 5.09 10.16 3.75
CA VAL A 143 3.72 10.35 3.20
C VAL A 143 2.58 10.01 4.17
N GLY A 144 2.89 9.49 5.37
CA GLY A 144 1.91 9.19 6.41
C GLY A 144 1.46 7.73 6.52
N LYS A 145 2.18 6.79 5.88
CA LYS A 145 1.90 5.34 5.97
C LYS A 145 1.77 4.83 7.42
N SER A 146 2.78 5.06 8.25
CA SER A 146 2.76 4.61 9.66
C SER A 146 1.63 5.26 10.45
N SER A 147 1.31 6.53 10.17
CA SER A 147 0.19 7.23 10.80
C SER A 147 -1.16 6.59 10.44
N ILE A 148 -1.35 6.21 9.17
CA ILE A 148 -2.53 5.46 8.72
C ILE A 148 -2.65 4.11 9.44
N VAL A 149 -1.55 3.34 9.52
CA VAL A 149 -1.55 2.05 10.25
C VAL A 149 -1.95 2.23 11.70
N ASN A 150 -1.35 3.20 12.39
CA ASN A 150 -1.63 3.46 13.79
C ASN A 150 -3.10 3.86 14.02
N MET A 151 -3.67 4.66 13.12
CA MET A 151 -5.07 5.05 13.19
C MET A 151 -5.99 3.82 12.99
N LEU A 152 -5.70 3.01 11.97
CA LEU A 152 -6.48 1.80 11.69
C LEU A 152 -6.48 0.81 12.87
N GLN A 153 -5.35 0.67 13.57
CA GLN A 153 -5.20 -0.20 14.74
C GLN A 153 -5.91 0.33 16.00
N LYS A 154 -5.86 1.64 16.26
CA LYS A 154 -6.51 2.23 17.45
C LYS A 154 -8.00 1.92 17.49
N ASP A 155 -8.67 2.05 16.36
CA ASP A 155 -10.09 1.76 16.24
C ASP A 155 -10.42 0.26 16.18
N ALA A 156 -9.44 -0.62 15.91
CA ALA A 156 -9.64 -2.07 15.94
C ALA A 156 -9.62 -2.62 17.38
N THR A 157 -9.18 -1.81 18.35
CA THR A 157 -9.12 -2.15 19.78
C THR A 157 -10.29 -1.53 20.57
N GLN A 158 -11.35 -1.07 19.88
CA GLN A 158 -12.62 -0.62 20.46
C GLN A 158 -13.74 -1.58 20.05
#